data_AF-A0A9Q1FSA7-F1
#
_entry.id   AF-A0A9Q1FSA7-F1
#
_cell.length_a   1.000
_cell.length_b   1.000
_cell.length_c   1.000
_cell.angle_alpha   90.00
_cell.angle_beta   90.00
_cell.angle_gamma   90.00
#
_symmetry.space_group_name_H-M   'P 1'
#
loop_
_entity.id
_entity.type
_entity.pdbx_description
1 polymer ?
#
loop_
_entity_poly.entity_id
_entity_poly.type
_entity_poly.pdbx_seq_one_letter_code
_entity_poly.pdbx_strand_id
1 'polypeptide(L)'
;MTLIMEEPDNPLVQSVQQSLSVQCSPSKTDAATQTDIETSDAAVQWPGDVHYPVTTDYVYTALLTRLHYQSDLEGRSRRNNLRLVGIPEDTEGPRPTEFISRLLKKLVNLDEEPLLDRAHRTLRTKPKEGETPQPFVIRVHFFHVRNEILRGASTTSRDTPLLYKGKRLSIFPDYTAAVSKKRATFGGVKRELCACPGVKFGLMFPAVLKIALPGGATHKFEDPAITSTFINIKLKKLAPLSNAVG
;
A
#
# COMPACT_ATOMS: atom_id res chain seq x y z
N MET A 1 40.56 -1.77 -23.73
CA MET A 1 40.09 -1.97 -25.11
C MET A 1 39.67 -3.41 -25.31
N THR A 2 38.40 -3.72 -25.01
CA THR A 2 37.64 -4.81 -25.65
C THR A 2 36.17 -4.44 -25.49
N LEU A 3 35.49 -4.32 -26.63
CA LEU A 3 34.13 -3.85 -26.82
C LEU A 3 33.12 -4.93 -26.42
N ILE A 4 32.04 -4.49 -25.78
CA ILE A 4 30.79 -5.23 -25.63
C ILE A 4 30.04 -5.05 -26.96
N MET A 5 29.68 -6.14 -27.62
CA MET A 5 28.60 -6.17 -28.60
C MET A 5 27.40 -6.81 -27.90
N GLU A 6 26.40 -6.01 -27.54
CA GLU A 6 25.06 -6.52 -27.20
C GLU A 6 24.16 -6.40 -28.44
N GLU A 7 23.47 -7.50 -28.74
CA GLU A 7 22.61 -7.73 -29.91
C GLU A 7 21.39 -6.79 -29.97
N PRO A 8 20.94 -6.38 -31.18
CA PRO A 8 19.87 -5.40 -31.35
C PRO A 8 18.42 -5.95 -31.28
N ASP A 9 18.21 -7.23 -31.03
CA ASP A 9 16.88 -7.87 -31.17
C ASP A 9 16.30 -8.36 -29.84
N ASN A 10 16.00 -7.44 -28.91
CA ASN A 10 15.20 -7.75 -27.72
C ASN A 10 13.70 -7.44 -27.97
N PRO A 11 12.83 -8.45 -28.09
CA PRO A 11 11.42 -8.29 -28.43
C PRO A 11 10.59 -7.55 -27.37
N LEU A 12 11.13 -7.34 -26.16
CA LEU A 12 10.46 -6.57 -25.10
C LEU A 12 10.49 -5.05 -25.38
N VAL A 13 11.47 -4.55 -26.12
CA VAL A 13 11.62 -3.12 -26.42
C VAL A 13 10.62 -2.66 -27.49
N GLN A 14 10.36 -3.51 -28.49
CA GLN A 14 9.41 -3.22 -29.57
C GLN A 14 7.95 -3.19 -29.10
N SER A 15 7.60 -4.02 -28.11
CA SER A 15 6.27 -4.05 -27.46
C SER A 15 5.94 -2.74 -26.72
N VAL A 16 6.95 -2.11 -26.11
CA VAL A 16 6.79 -0.83 -25.39
C VAL A 16 6.66 0.34 -26.37
N GLN A 17 7.31 0.27 -27.54
CA GLN A 17 7.18 1.32 -28.57
C GLN A 17 5.81 1.31 -29.26
N GLN A 18 5.22 0.13 -29.52
CA GLN A 18 3.88 0.02 -30.12
C GLN A 18 2.75 0.49 -29.20
N SER A 19 2.92 0.41 -27.88
CA SER A 19 1.88 0.82 -26.92
C SER A 19 1.81 2.33 -26.69
N LEU A 20 2.87 3.07 -27.02
CA LEU A 20 2.93 4.54 -26.87
C LEU A 20 2.43 5.32 -28.10
N SER A 21 2.36 4.71 -29.29
CA SER A 21 1.94 5.40 -30.52
C SER A 21 0.42 5.43 -30.74
N VAL A 22 -0.37 4.68 -29.97
CA VAL A 22 -1.82 4.50 -30.22
C VAL A 22 -2.70 5.58 -29.56
N GLN A 23 -2.16 6.48 -28.72
CA GLN A 23 -2.97 7.41 -27.92
C GLN A 23 -2.79 8.90 -28.24
N CYS A 24 -2.76 9.30 -29.51
CA CYS A 24 -3.02 10.70 -29.86
C CYS A 24 -3.57 10.85 -31.28
N SER A 25 -4.87 11.05 -31.40
CA SER A 25 -5.49 11.64 -32.59
C SER A 25 -6.05 13.01 -32.17
N PRO A 26 -5.63 14.13 -32.76
CA PRO A 26 -6.22 15.42 -32.45
C PRO A 26 -7.60 15.54 -33.10
N SER A 27 -8.60 15.89 -32.29
CA SER A 27 -9.94 16.28 -32.73
C SER A 27 -9.89 17.57 -33.54
N LYS A 28 -10.55 17.58 -34.70
CA LYS A 28 -10.73 18.77 -35.55
C LYS A 28 -11.51 19.84 -34.79
N THR A 29 -10.98 21.06 -34.74
CA THR A 29 -11.75 22.28 -34.43
C THR A 29 -11.55 23.24 -35.59
N ASP A 30 -12.66 23.83 -36.04
CA ASP A 30 -12.78 24.59 -37.27
C ASP A 30 -12.18 25.99 -37.18
N ALA A 31 -11.84 26.49 -38.37
CA ALA A 31 -11.17 27.75 -38.66
C ALA A 31 -11.94 29.01 -38.22
N ALA A 32 -11.20 30.02 -37.76
CA ALA A 32 -11.21 31.38 -38.34
C ALA A 32 -10.48 32.36 -37.40
N THR A 33 -9.38 32.94 -37.88
CA THR A 33 -9.12 34.39 -37.99
C THR A 33 -7.62 34.60 -37.98
N GLN A 34 -7.14 34.98 -39.16
CA GLN A 34 -5.78 35.30 -39.52
C GLN A 34 -5.63 36.82 -39.44
N THR A 35 -4.58 37.30 -38.76
CA THR A 35 -4.04 38.65 -38.94
C THR A 35 -2.53 38.61 -38.78
N ASP A 36 -1.85 38.48 -39.91
CA ASP A 36 -0.74 39.29 -40.44
C ASP A 36 0.23 39.95 -39.44
N ILE A 37 1.44 39.38 -39.35
CA ILE A 37 2.69 40.14 -39.23
C ILE A 37 3.73 39.44 -40.12
N GLU A 38 3.97 39.98 -41.31
CA GLU A 38 5.19 39.70 -42.09
C GLU A 38 6.39 40.31 -41.35
N THR A 39 7.34 39.49 -40.92
CA THR A 39 8.68 39.94 -40.52
C THR A 39 9.68 38.81 -40.79
N SER A 40 10.41 38.99 -41.90
CA SER A 40 11.71 38.40 -42.27
C SER A 40 11.94 36.90 -42.02
N ASP A 41 11.91 36.13 -43.11
CA ASP A 41 12.60 34.84 -43.25
C ASP A 41 14.13 35.01 -43.11
N ALA A 42 14.60 35.16 -41.88
CA ALA A 42 15.94 34.72 -41.54
C ALA A 42 15.80 33.29 -41.03
N ALA A 43 16.31 32.32 -41.79
CA ALA A 43 16.44 30.94 -41.33
C ALA A 43 17.20 30.94 -40.01
N VAL A 44 16.47 30.88 -38.89
CA VAL A 44 17.05 30.49 -37.60
C VAL A 44 17.48 29.06 -37.82
N GLN A 45 18.76 28.90 -38.13
CA GLN A 45 19.41 27.61 -38.10
C GLN A 45 19.34 27.16 -36.65
N TRP A 46 18.32 26.34 -36.35
CA TRP A 46 18.25 25.63 -35.09
C TRP A 46 19.61 24.98 -34.88
N PRO A 47 20.26 25.19 -33.71
CA PRO A 47 21.49 24.48 -33.41
C PRO A 47 21.19 22.99 -33.63
N GLY A 48 21.87 22.40 -34.62
CA GLY A 48 21.63 21.02 -35.04
C GLY A 48 21.59 20.12 -33.81
N ASP A 49 20.60 19.22 -33.80
CA ASP A 49 20.30 18.24 -32.76
C ASP A 49 21.39 18.14 -31.70
N VAL A 50 21.32 19.01 -30.69
CA VAL A 50 22.15 18.86 -29.50
C VAL A 50 21.55 17.69 -28.75
N HIS A 51 22.02 16.50 -29.12
CA HIS A 51 21.76 15.27 -28.41
C HIS A 51 22.45 15.41 -27.05
N TYR A 52 21.78 16.05 -26.09
CA TYR A 52 22.17 15.93 -24.70
C TYR A 52 22.09 14.44 -24.38
N PRO A 53 23.19 13.79 -23.97
CA PRO A 53 23.10 12.42 -23.51
C PRO A 53 22.26 12.45 -22.26
N VAL A 54 20.96 12.16 -22.39
CA VAL A 54 20.15 11.81 -21.23
C VAL A 54 20.71 10.48 -20.77
N THR A 55 21.72 10.54 -19.90
CA THR A 55 22.31 9.36 -19.27
C THR A 55 21.17 8.54 -18.67
N THR A 56 21.18 7.23 -18.91
CA THR A 56 20.17 6.26 -18.48
C THR A 56 19.81 6.41 -17.00
N ASP A 57 20.76 6.83 -16.17
CA ASP A 57 20.58 7.15 -14.74
C ASP A 57 19.58 8.28 -14.48
N TYR A 58 19.54 9.32 -15.31
CA TYR A 58 18.59 10.42 -15.17
C TYR A 58 17.15 9.99 -15.48
N VAL A 59 16.98 9.21 -16.56
CA VAL A 59 15.66 8.65 -16.91
C VAL A 59 15.17 7.73 -15.80
N TYR A 60 16.04 6.86 -15.29
CA TYR A 60 15.71 5.92 -14.24
C TYR A 60 15.30 6.63 -12.93
N THR A 61 16.06 7.64 -12.51
CA THR A 61 15.76 8.42 -11.30
C THR A 61 14.46 9.21 -11.44
N ALA A 62 14.18 9.80 -12.61
CA ALA A 62 12.91 10.49 -12.88
C ALA A 62 11.71 9.53 -12.82
N LEU A 63 11.84 8.33 -13.41
CA LEU A 63 10.82 7.29 -13.37
C LEU A 63 10.56 6.80 -11.94
N LEU A 64 11.61 6.50 -11.17
CA LEU A 64 11.47 6.11 -9.77
C LEU A 64 10.77 7.18 -8.93
N THR A 65 11.15 8.44 -9.13
CA THR A 65 10.53 9.57 -8.42
C THR A 65 9.04 9.66 -8.74
N ARG A 66 8.66 9.50 -10.02
CA ARG A 66 7.25 9.49 -10.44
C ARG A 66 6.47 8.33 -9.83
N LEU A 67 7.04 7.12 -9.79
CA LEU A 67 6.42 5.95 -9.18
C LEU A 67 6.23 6.12 -7.65
N HIS A 68 7.23 6.67 -6.97
CA HIS A 68 7.12 7.00 -5.54
C HIS A 68 6.05 8.06 -5.29
N TYR A 69 6.00 9.10 -6.11
CA TYR A 69 5.00 10.15 -6.01
C TYR A 69 3.57 9.62 -6.20
N GLN A 70 3.34 8.79 -7.23
CA GLN A 70 2.06 8.12 -7.45
C GLN A 70 1.65 7.27 -6.25
N SER A 71 2.58 6.48 -5.72
CA SER A 71 2.35 5.64 -4.54
C SER A 71 2.01 6.46 -3.29
N ASP A 72 2.64 7.61 -3.09
CA ASP A 72 2.37 8.52 -1.97
C ASP A 72 0.99 9.18 -2.11
N LEU A 73 0.63 9.67 -3.31
CA LEU A 73 -0.69 10.23 -3.57
C LEU A 73 -1.80 9.19 -3.35
N GLU A 74 -1.63 7.98 -3.86
CA GLU A 74 -2.58 6.90 -3.66
C GLU A 74 -2.69 6.53 -2.18
N GLY A 75 -1.56 6.45 -1.47
CA GLY A 75 -1.51 6.21 -0.04
C GLY A 75 -2.25 7.28 0.77
N ARG A 76 -2.07 8.56 0.43
CA ARG A 76 -2.78 9.71 1.04
C ARG A 76 -4.29 9.61 0.86
N SER A 77 -4.75 9.29 -0.35
CA SER A 77 -6.17 9.13 -0.66
C SER A 77 -6.84 8.03 0.17
N ARG A 78 -6.11 6.96 0.49
CA ARG A 78 -6.62 5.80 1.25
C ARG A 78 -6.48 5.93 2.77
N ARG A 79 -5.91 7.01 3.33
CA ARG A 79 -5.63 7.10 4.78
C ARG A 79 -6.87 6.95 5.66
N ASN A 80 -8.01 7.47 5.21
CA ASN A 80 -9.28 7.38 5.92
C ASN A 80 -10.04 6.07 5.63
N ASN A 81 -9.48 5.21 4.79
CA ASN A 81 -10.12 3.96 4.42
C ASN A 81 -9.76 2.83 5.42
N LEU A 82 -10.74 1.94 5.58
CA LEU A 82 -10.64 0.68 6.31
C LEU A 82 -11.03 -0.46 5.39
N ARG A 83 -10.49 -1.63 5.70
CA ARG A 83 -10.83 -2.89 5.04
C ARG A 83 -11.35 -3.88 6.06
N LEU A 84 -12.62 -4.27 5.89
CA LEU A 84 -13.29 -5.22 6.77
C LEU A 84 -13.47 -6.55 6.03
N VAL A 85 -12.92 -7.61 6.61
CA VAL A 85 -12.86 -8.95 6.01
C VAL A 85 -13.69 -9.93 6.83
N GLY A 86 -14.38 -10.84 6.15
CA GLY A 86 -15.09 -11.96 6.78
C GLY A 86 -16.60 -11.76 6.94
N ILE A 87 -17.17 -10.66 6.44
CA ILE A 87 -18.63 -10.46 6.45
C ILE A 87 -19.28 -11.42 5.45
N PRO A 88 -20.22 -12.28 5.87
CA PRO A 88 -20.93 -13.17 4.96
C PRO A 88 -21.64 -12.39 3.84
N GLU A 89 -21.64 -12.94 2.63
CA GLU A 89 -22.30 -12.32 1.47
C GLU A 89 -23.79 -12.09 1.73
N ASP A 90 -24.36 -11.07 1.08
CA ASP A 90 -25.79 -10.70 1.11
C ASP A 90 -26.38 -10.34 2.49
N THR A 91 -25.54 -10.19 3.53
CA THR A 91 -26.03 -9.85 4.88
C THR A 91 -26.23 -8.35 5.12
N GLU A 92 -25.74 -7.49 4.23
CA GLU A 92 -25.79 -6.03 4.37
C GLU A 92 -27.17 -5.40 4.06
N GLY A 93 -28.00 -6.09 3.28
CA GLY A 93 -29.26 -5.52 2.78
C GLY A 93 -29.04 -4.33 1.82
N PRO A 94 -30.06 -3.49 1.59
CA PRO A 94 -30.02 -2.42 0.58
C PRO A 94 -29.14 -1.21 0.97
N ARG A 95 -28.78 -1.09 2.26
CA ARG A 95 -28.06 0.07 2.81
C ARG A 95 -26.75 -0.36 3.49
N PRO A 96 -25.71 -0.72 2.71
CA PRO A 96 -24.47 -1.26 3.26
C PRO A 96 -23.73 -0.26 4.17
N THR A 97 -23.74 1.03 3.86
CA THR A 97 -23.07 2.06 4.68
C THR A 97 -23.62 2.10 6.11
N GLU A 98 -24.95 2.14 6.28
CA GLU A 98 -25.58 2.14 7.61
C GLU A 98 -25.36 0.83 8.34
N PHE A 99 -25.48 -0.30 7.63
CA PHE A 99 -25.23 -1.62 8.21
C PHE A 99 -23.82 -1.71 8.79
N ILE A 100 -22.80 -1.28 8.02
CA ILE A 100 -21.42 -1.31 8.45
C ILE A 100 -21.17 -0.35 9.61
N SER A 101 -21.77 0.85 9.61
CA SER A 101 -21.62 1.80 10.71
C SER A 101 -22.14 1.20 12.04
N ARG A 102 -23.35 0.65 12.04
CA ARG A 102 -23.94 -0.07 13.19
C ARG A 102 -23.10 -1.26 13.64
N LEU A 103 -22.57 -2.03 12.68
CA LEU A 103 -21.75 -3.19 12.97
C LEU A 103 -20.42 -2.78 13.63
N LEU A 104 -19.75 -1.75 13.10
CA LEU A 104 -18.50 -1.25 13.67
C LEU A 104 -18.71 -0.78 15.11
N LYS A 105 -19.78 -0.02 15.39
CA LYS A 105 -20.15 0.38 16.75
C LYS A 105 -20.18 -0.81 17.71
N LYS A 106 -20.87 -1.89 17.32
CA LYS A 106 -21.01 -3.11 18.14
C LYS A 106 -19.71 -3.90 18.27
N LEU A 107 -18.90 -3.99 17.21
CA LEU A 107 -17.69 -4.81 17.21
C LEU A 107 -16.57 -4.24 18.09
N VAL A 108 -16.44 -2.92 18.11
CA VAL A 108 -15.37 -2.23 18.83
C VAL A 108 -15.87 -1.39 20.01
N ASN A 109 -17.16 -1.54 20.38
CA ASN A 109 -17.83 -0.83 21.47
C ASN A 109 -17.62 0.69 21.42
N LEU A 110 -17.94 1.31 20.29
CA LEU A 110 -17.92 2.78 20.17
C LEU A 110 -19.13 3.39 20.87
N ASP A 111 -18.96 4.61 21.38
CA ASP A 111 -20.04 5.39 21.99
C ASP A 111 -21.14 5.71 20.96
N GLU A 112 -20.71 6.17 19.77
CA GLU A 112 -21.58 6.57 18.68
C GLU A 112 -21.35 5.76 17.40
N GLU A 113 -22.34 5.79 16.50
CA GLU A 113 -22.20 5.20 15.18
C GLU A 113 -21.24 6.04 14.35
N PRO A 114 -20.14 5.47 13.82
CA PRO A 114 -19.17 6.25 13.07
C PRO A 114 -19.79 6.77 11.77
N LEU A 115 -19.58 8.06 11.47
CA LEU A 115 -20.00 8.64 10.20
C LEU A 115 -19.13 8.10 9.06
N LEU A 116 -19.77 7.43 8.11
CA LEU A 116 -19.13 6.81 6.95
C LEU A 116 -19.56 7.53 5.68
N ASP A 117 -18.59 7.91 4.84
CA ASP A 117 -18.87 8.47 3.51
C ASP A 117 -19.44 7.39 2.59
N ARG A 118 -18.85 6.18 2.67
CA ARG A 118 -19.21 5.05 1.81
C ARG A 118 -18.74 3.73 2.42
N ALA A 119 -19.56 2.69 2.31
CA ALA A 119 -19.13 1.30 2.48
C ALA A 119 -19.65 0.46 1.32
N HIS A 120 -18.75 -0.32 0.71
CA HIS A 120 -19.08 -1.18 -0.42
C HIS A 120 -18.14 -2.38 -0.45
N ARG A 121 -18.59 -3.48 -1.06
CA ARG A 121 -17.74 -4.64 -1.34
C ARG A 121 -16.75 -4.32 -2.45
N THR A 122 -15.59 -4.98 -2.41
CA THR A 122 -14.62 -4.90 -3.52
C THR A 122 -15.22 -5.45 -4.82
N LEU A 123 -14.85 -4.86 -5.95
CA LEU A 123 -15.26 -5.29 -7.30
C LEU A 123 -14.55 -6.60 -7.71
N ARG A 124 -14.92 -7.71 -7.08
CA ARG A 124 -14.53 -9.06 -7.48
C ARG A 124 -15.77 -9.83 -7.93
N THR A 125 -15.60 -10.91 -8.68
CA THR A 125 -16.69 -11.88 -8.87
C THR A 125 -17.18 -12.37 -7.51
N LYS A 126 -18.49 -12.51 -7.37
CA LYS A 126 -19.10 -13.04 -6.15
C LYS A 126 -18.51 -14.43 -5.86
N PRO A 127 -17.92 -14.64 -4.68
CA PRO A 127 -17.34 -15.92 -4.31
C PRO A 127 -18.43 -16.98 -4.22
N LYS A 128 -18.05 -18.24 -4.50
CA LYS A 128 -18.94 -19.38 -4.28
C LYS A 128 -19.16 -19.63 -2.79
N GLU A 129 -20.20 -20.40 -2.47
CA GLU A 129 -20.41 -20.83 -1.09
C GLU A 129 -19.18 -21.60 -0.57
N GLY A 130 -18.68 -21.21 0.60
CA GLY A 130 -17.45 -21.75 1.20
C GLY A 130 -16.15 -21.02 0.83
N GLU A 131 -16.14 -20.18 -0.22
CA GLU A 131 -14.99 -19.32 -0.51
C GLU A 131 -14.94 -18.10 0.43
N THR A 132 -13.79 -17.42 0.47
CA THR A 132 -13.61 -16.23 1.30
C THR A 132 -14.52 -15.09 0.82
N PRO A 133 -15.38 -14.51 1.69
CA PRO A 133 -16.23 -13.40 1.31
C PRO A 133 -15.43 -12.17 0.85
N GLN A 134 -16.04 -11.36 0.00
CA GLN A 134 -15.49 -10.12 -0.49
C GLN A 134 -15.26 -9.14 0.67
N PRO A 135 -14.07 -8.55 0.78
CA PRO A 135 -13.84 -7.50 1.75
C PRO A 135 -14.69 -6.27 1.46
N PHE A 136 -15.09 -5.57 2.52
CA PHE A 136 -15.60 -4.21 2.43
C PHE A 136 -14.46 -3.21 2.39
N VAL A 137 -14.58 -2.22 1.50
CA VAL A 137 -13.81 -0.98 1.53
C VAL A 137 -14.70 0.11 2.10
N ILE A 138 -14.27 0.67 3.22
CA ILE A 138 -15.04 1.61 4.03
C ILE A 138 -14.27 2.92 4.09
N ARG A 139 -14.91 4.03 3.74
CA ARG A 139 -14.34 5.36 3.90
C ARG A 139 -14.99 6.02 5.12
N VAL A 140 -14.19 6.25 6.15
CA VAL A 140 -14.62 6.94 7.37
C VAL A 140 -14.45 8.44 7.15
N HIS A 141 -15.45 9.23 7.55
CA HIS A 141 -15.41 10.68 7.33
C HIS A 141 -14.24 11.33 8.10
N PHE A 142 -14.14 11.02 9.40
CA PHE A 142 -13.14 11.59 10.28
C PHE A 142 -11.95 10.64 10.54
N PHE A 143 -10.74 11.18 10.40
CA PHE A 143 -9.50 10.40 10.58
C PHE A 143 -9.31 9.90 12.03
N HIS A 144 -9.73 10.67 13.04
CA HIS A 144 -9.58 10.25 14.43
C HIS A 144 -10.49 9.06 14.76
N VAL A 145 -11.76 9.08 14.33
CA VAL A 145 -12.71 7.96 14.46
C VAL A 145 -12.16 6.71 13.77
N ARG A 146 -11.58 6.86 12.57
CA ARG A 146 -10.93 5.76 11.87
C ARG A 146 -9.82 5.11 12.71
N ASN A 147 -8.97 5.91 13.35
CA ASN A 147 -7.89 5.39 14.18
C ASN A 147 -8.39 4.78 15.48
N GLU A 148 -9.47 5.32 16.04
CA GLU A 148 -10.16 4.73 17.18
C GLU A 148 -10.74 3.36 16.84
N ILE A 149 -11.40 3.20 15.69
CA ILE A 149 -11.89 1.90 15.22
C ILE A 149 -10.73 0.89 15.12
N LEU A 150 -9.59 1.29 14.55
CA LEU A 150 -8.43 0.40 14.43
C LEU A 150 -7.82 0.05 15.79
N ARG A 151 -7.75 1.01 16.72
CA ARG A 151 -7.27 0.79 18.08
C ARG A 151 -8.21 -0.16 18.83
N GLY A 152 -9.51 0.11 18.80
CA GLY A 152 -10.54 -0.74 19.40
C GLY A 152 -10.50 -2.15 18.82
N ALA A 153 -10.41 -2.29 17.51
CA ALA A 153 -10.28 -3.60 16.85
C ALA A 153 -9.02 -4.34 17.31
N SER A 154 -7.87 -3.66 17.41
CA SER A 154 -6.62 -4.28 17.88
C SER A 154 -6.66 -4.68 19.35
N THR A 155 -7.30 -3.88 20.20
CA THR A 155 -7.45 -4.19 21.62
C THR A 155 -8.44 -5.34 21.81
N THR A 156 -9.65 -5.21 21.29
CA THR A 156 -10.69 -6.24 21.42
C THR A 156 -10.22 -7.57 20.84
N SER A 157 -9.60 -7.59 19.66
CA SER A 157 -9.12 -8.83 19.01
C SER A 157 -8.00 -9.55 19.76
N ARG A 158 -7.32 -8.89 20.70
CA ARG A 158 -6.35 -9.51 21.59
C ARG A 158 -7.03 -10.35 22.67
N ASP A 159 -8.17 -9.88 23.17
CA ASP A 159 -8.89 -10.49 24.28
C ASP A 159 -9.97 -11.47 23.77
N THR A 160 -10.71 -11.07 22.73
CA THR A 160 -11.81 -11.84 22.15
C THR A 160 -11.85 -11.72 20.63
N PRO A 161 -12.17 -12.79 19.88
CA PRO A 161 -12.31 -12.68 18.43
C PRO A 161 -13.51 -11.79 18.08
N LEU A 162 -13.33 -10.91 17.10
CA LEU A 162 -14.44 -10.14 16.52
C LEU A 162 -15.35 -11.11 15.74
N LEU A 163 -16.60 -11.25 16.16
CA LEU A 163 -17.55 -12.20 15.57
C LEU A 163 -18.79 -11.50 15.02
N TYR A 164 -19.28 -11.99 13.89
CA TYR A 164 -20.59 -11.64 13.35
C TYR A 164 -21.24 -12.90 12.78
N LYS A 165 -22.45 -13.24 13.26
CA LYS A 165 -23.16 -14.48 12.90
C LYS A 165 -22.27 -15.74 13.00
N GLY A 166 -21.46 -15.82 14.06
CA GLY A 166 -20.53 -16.93 14.30
C GLY A 166 -19.30 -16.97 13.37
N LYS A 167 -19.12 -16.00 12.47
CA LYS A 167 -17.94 -15.88 11.61
C LYS A 167 -16.96 -14.85 12.15
N ARG A 168 -15.67 -15.15 12.06
CA ARG A 168 -14.59 -14.27 12.50
C ARG A 168 -14.39 -13.13 11.51
N LEU A 169 -14.35 -11.92 12.04
CA LEU A 169 -14.09 -10.69 11.31
C LEU A 169 -12.67 -10.18 11.58
N SER A 170 -12.16 -9.38 10.66
CA SER A 170 -10.89 -8.66 10.85
C SER A 170 -10.96 -7.28 10.20
N ILE A 171 -10.47 -6.27 10.92
CA ILE A 171 -10.44 -4.87 10.47
C ILE A 171 -8.98 -4.48 10.24
N PHE A 172 -8.69 -3.94 9.06
CA PHE A 172 -7.35 -3.50 8.68
C PHE A 172 -7.39 -2.09 8.07
N PRO A 173 -6.27 -1.36 8.10
CA PRO A 173 -6.06 -0.23 7.20
C PRO A 173 -6.16 -0.64 5.73
N ASP A 174 -6.75 0.19 4.87
CA ASP A 174 -6.69 -0.03 3.41
C ASP A 174 -5.38 0.55 2.86
N TYR A 175 -4.42 -0.32 2.55
CA TYR A 175 -3.15 0.07 1.93
C TYR A 175 -3.19 -0.18 0.42
N THR A 176 -2.33 0.52 -0.31
CA THR A 176 -2.07 0.22 -1.73
C THR A 176 -1.51 -1.20 -1.88
N ALA A 177 -1.59 -1.76 -3.08
CA ALA A 177 -1.10 -3.11 -3.35
C ALA A 177 0.42 -3.23 -3.10
N ALA A 178 1.19 -2.23 -3.52
CA ALA A 178 2.64 -2.18 -3.32
C ALA A 178 3.00 -2.18 -1.82
N VAL A 179 2.34 -1.34 -1.02
CA VAL A 179 2.58 -1.27 0.44
C VAL A 179 2.13 -2.55 1.12
N SER A 180 0.97 -3.11 0.74
CA SER A 180 0.48 -4.39 1.28
C SER A 180 1.46 -5.52 1.02
N LYS A 181 2.00 -5.63 -0.20
CA LYS A 181 3.01 -6.63 -0.56
C LYS A 181 4.29 -6.44 0.24
N LYS A 182 4.79 -5.20 0.36
CA LYS A 182 5.99 -4.89 1.16
C LYS A 182 5.77 -5.19 2.66
N ARG A 183 4.57 -4.99 3.18
CA ARG A 183 4.23 -5.33 4.58
C ARG A 183 4.14 -6.85 4.80
N ALA A 184 3.67 -7.60 3.80
CA ALA A 184 3.54 -9.04 3.89
C ALA A 184 4.89 -9.76 4.04
N THR A 185 5.98 -9.20 3.48
CA THR A 185 7.34 -9.78 3.61
C THR A 185 7.82 -9.84 5.06
N PHE A 186 7.36 -8.94 5.93
CA PHE A 186 7.66 -8.96 7.37
C PHE A 186 6.90 -10.04 8.15
N GLY A 187 6.02 -10.82 7.51
CA GLY A 187 5.22 -11.85 8.18
C GLY A 187 6.06 -12.89 8.93
N GLY A 188 7.17 -13.34 8.34
CA GLY A 188 8.11 -14.27 8.98
C GLY A 188 8.71 -13.69 10.26
N VAL A 189 9.34 -12.51 10.12
CA VAL A 189 9.96 -11.77 11.22
C VAL A 189 8.98 -11.47 12.35
N LYS A 190 7.74 -11.07 12.03
CA LYS A 190 6.70 -10.82 13.05
C LYS A 190 6.35 -12.07 13.87
N ARG A 191 6.31 -13.25 13.24
CA ARG A 191 6.08 -14.51 13.96
C ARG A 191 7.20 -14.81 14.95
N GLU A 192 8.46 -14.58 14.54
CA GLU A 192 9.61 -14.74 15.44
C GLU A 192 9.57 -13.75 16.61
N LEU A 193 9.20 -12.50 16.35
CA LEU A 193 9.07 -11.49 17.40
C LEU A 193 7.93 -11.80 18.38
N CYS A 194 6.82 -12.38 17.93
CA CYS A 194 5.75 -12.85 18.81
C CYS A 194 6.23 -13.94 19.78
N ALA A 195 7.22 -14.74 19.41
CA ALA A 195 7.79 -15.78 20.27
C ALA A 195 8.77 -15.23 21.32
N CYS A 196 9.22 -13.97 21.18
CA CYS A 196 10.18 -13.35 22.09
C CYS A 196 9.45 -12.62 23.23
N PRO A 197 9.61 -13.03 24.51
CA PRO A 197 8.94 -12.38 25.63
C PRO A 197 9.48 -10.95 25.86
N GLY A 198 8.59 -10.05 26.26
CA GLY A 198 8.95 -8.66 26.61
C GLY A 198 9.27 -7.73 25.43
N VAL A 199 9.29 -8.22 24.19
CA VAL A 199 9.53 -7.41 23.00
C VAL A 199 8.21 -6.83 22.48
N LYS A 200 8.15 -5.51 22.32
CA LYS A 200 7.03 -4.82 21.67
C LYS A 200 7.43 -4.47 20.25
N PHE A 201 6.56 -4.67 19.28
CA PHE A 201 6.87 -4.29 17.90
C PHE A 201 5.64 -3.75 17.17
N GLY A 202 5.88 -3.00 16.11
CA GLY A 202 4.83 -2.43 15.26
C GLY A 202 5.34 -2.12 13.87
N LEU A 203 4.49 -2.29 12.86
CA LEU A 203 4.84 -2.03 11.47
C LEU A 203 4.28 -0.67 11.03
N MET A 204 5.16 0.33 10.94
CA MET A 204 4.81 1.70 10.56
C MET A 204 4.65 1.84 9.05
N PHE A 205 3.88 2.84 8.62
CA PHE A 205 3.72 3.14 7.20
C PHE A 205 5.04 3.71 6.63
N PRO A 206 5.43 3.38 5.39
CA PRO A 206 4.79 2.38 4.51
C PRO A 206 5.05 0.94 4.98
N ALA A 207 6.30 0.56 5.27
CA ALA A 207 6.64 -0.76 5.80
C ALA A 207 7.96 -0.70 6.58
N VAL A 208 7.94 -0.01 7.72
CA VAL A 208 9.11 0.13 8.62
C VAL A 208 8.80 -0.58 9.92
N LEU A 209 9.52 -1.67 10.22
CA LEU A 209 9.32 -2.44 11.44
C LEU A 209 10.04 -1.75 12.60
N LYS A 210 9.28 -1.31 13.58
CA LYS A 210 9.76 -0.73 14.84
C LYS A 210 9.76 -1.83 15.90
N ILE A 211 10.90 -2.07 16.53
CA ILE A 211 11.06 -3.04 17.63
C ILE A 211 11.50 -2.25 18.87
N ALA A 212 10.79 -2.42 19.97
CA ALA A 212 11.14 -1.90 21.29
C ALA A 212 11.53 -3.05 22.20
N LEU A 213 12.77 -3.02 22.67
CA LEU A 213 13.34 -4.00 23.59
C LEU A 213 12.88 -3.75 25.03
N PRO A 214 12.94 -4.75 25.92
CA PRO A 214 12.62 -4.59 27.34
C PRO A 214 13.39 -3.44 28.03
N GLY A 215 14.63 -3.18 27.60
CA GLY A 215 15.47 -2.08 28.10
C GLY A 215 15.16 -0.69 27.51
N GLY A 216 14.00 -0.50 26.86
CA GLY A 216 13.57 0.79 26.30
C GLY A 216 14.20 1.18 24.95
N ALA A 217 15.31 0.54 24.56
CA ALA A 217 15.94 0.75 23.26
C ALA A 217 14.99 0.40 22.11
N THR A 218 14.92 1.27 21.11
CA THR A 218 14.04 1.14 19.95
C THR A 218 14.85 1.09 18.66
N HIS A 219 14.57 0.11 17.82
CA HIS A 219 15.21 -0.06 16.51
C HIS A 219 14.18 -0.02 15.39
N LYS A 220 14.59 0.49 14.22
CA LYS A 220 13.76 0.57 13.01
C LYS A 220 14.44 -0.17 11.87
N PHE A 221 13.67 -0.96 11.13
CA PHE A 221 14.17 -1.74 10.01
C PHE A 221 13.26 -1.62 8.80
N GLU A 222 13.86 -1.46 7.63
CA GLU A 222 13.15 -1.43 6.34
C GLU A 222 13.21 -2.75 5.58
N ASP A 223 14.18 -3.60 5.93
CA ASP A 223 14.42 -4.91 5.29
C ASP A 223 14.17 -6.05 6.30
N PRO A 224 13.29 -7.02 5.96
CA PRO A 224 13.09 -8.21 6.79
C PRO A 224 14.37 -9.04 7.01
N ALA A 225 15.30 -9.11 6.04
CA ALA A 225 16.52 -9.91 6.16
C ALA A 225 17.44 -9.37 7.27
N ILE A 226 17.71 -8.05 7.24
CA ILE A 226 18.47 -7.35 8.28
C ILE A 226 17.80 -7.53 9.65
N THR A 227 16.46 -7.47 9.67
CA THR A 227 15.70 -7.64 10.91
C THR A 227 15.85 -9.06 11.49
N SER A 228 15.78 -10.10 10.66
CA SER A 228 15.96 -11.48 11.11
C SER A 228 17.36 -11.71 11.71
N THR A 229 18.39 -11.18 11.05
CA THR A 229 19.77 -11.20 11.58
C THR A 229 19.85 -10.50 12.94
N PHE A 230 19.21 -9.34 13.10
CA PHE A 230 19.14 -8.63 14.37
C PHE A 230 18.45 -9.47 15.46
N ILE A 231 17.33 -10.12 15.17
CA ILE A 231 16.61 -10.99 16.11
C ILE A 231 17.52 -12.14 16.58
N ASN A 232 18.20 -12.81 15.65
CA ASN A 232 19.08 -13.92 15.98
C ASN A 232 20.26 -13.49 16.86
N ILE A 233 20.84 -12.32 16.62
CA ILE A 233 22.00 -11.82 17.37
C ILE A 233 21.61 -11.20 18.72
N LYS A 234 20.55 -10.40 18.78
CA LYS A 234 20.22 -9.58 19.96
C LYS A 234 19.10 -10.15 20.82
N LEU A 235 18.23 -10.99 20.29
CA LEU A 235 17.11 -11.55 21.05
C LEU A 235 17.35 -13.02 21.41
N LYS A 236 17.84 -13.83 20.46
CA LYS A 236 18.05 -15.27 20.69
C LYS A 236 19.40 -15.56 21.36
N LYS A 237 20.48 -14.85 21.02
CA LYS A 237 21.80 -15.00 21.67
C LYS A 237 21.91 -14.40 23.07
N LEU A 238 20.97 -13.55 23.48
CA LEU A 238 20.86 -13.03 24.86
C LEU A 238 20.11 -13.99 25.80
N ALA A 239 19.65 -15.14 25.32
CA ALA A 239 19.21 -16.25 26.15
C ALA A 239 20.36 -17.25 26.37
N PRO A 240 21.22 -17.03 27.39
CA PRO A 240 21.75 -18.20 28.08
C PRO A 240 21.67 -18.09 29.61
N LEU A 241 21.41 -19.25 30.24
CA LEU A 241 21.56 -19.60 31.66
C LEU A 241 20.44 -19.22 32.64
N SER A 242 19.27 -19.83 32.51
CA SER A 242 18.40 -20.10 33.66
C SER A 242 17.76 -21.48 33.56
N ASN A 243 18.58 -22.52 33.49
CA ASN A 243 18.19 -23.91 33.76
C ASN A 243 19.44 -24.69 34.17
N ALA A 244 19.88 -24.44 35.40
CA ALA A 244 20.82 -25.27 36.13
C ALA A 244 20.51 -25.10 37.62
N VAL A 245 19.51 -25.81 38.13
CA VAL A 245 19.46 -26.46 39.46
C VAL A 245 18.31 -27.47 39.41
N GLY A 246 18.65 -28.75 39.55
CA GLY A 246 17.75 -29.89 39.65
C GLY A 246 18.60 -31.15 39.77
#